data_AF-A0AAD7I8E4-F1
#
_entry.id   AF-A0AAD7I8E4-F1
#
_cell.length_a   1.000
_cell.length_b   1.000
_cell.length_c   1.000
_cell.angle_alpha   90.00
_cell.angle_beta   90.00
_cell.angle_gamma   90.00
#
_symmetry.space_group_name_H-M   'P 1'
#
loop_
_entity.id
_entity.type
_entity.pdbx_description
1 polymer ?
#
loop_
_entity_poly.entity_id
_entity_poly.type
_entity_poly.pdbx_seq_one_letter_code
_entity_poly.pdbx_strand_id
1 'polypeptide(L)'
;LDVPKVTANIPNNVGPTEQSPAKPVRVSFPLPHRGRDKLVAMRDANRKKVLEAPSRAVFWKEIKRLADPKPAPISVTADELKEVFEKRLNPPEVLPPQFDSAQHKINKILSTSMPDQTEDTTPEGFFTHAWTENDMGRLKNHIRNHSLDS
;
A
#
# COMPACT_ATOMS: atom_id res chain seq x y z
N LEU A 1 -0.28 30.41 -57.73
CA LEU A 1 0.59 31.20 -56.83
C LEU A 1 1.67 30.26 -56.34
N ASP A 2 2.79 30.23 -57.04
CA ASP A 2 3.93 29.37 -56.77
C ASP A 2 4.87 30.15 -55.86
N VAL A 3 5.00 29.72 -54.60
CA VAL A 3 5.79 30.43 -53.59
C VAL A 3 7.00 29.58 -53.26
N PRO A 4 8.23 30.10 -53.37
CA PRO A 4 9.44 29.33 -53.11
C PRO A 4 9.54 28.96 -51.62
N LYS A 5 9.83 27.68 -51.38
CA LYS A 5 10.02 27.09 -50.04
C LYS A 5 11.34 27.62 -49.46
N VAL A 6 11.26 28.49 -48.46
CA VAL A 6 12.43 28.98 -47.71
C VAL A 6 12.79 27.93 -46.65
N THR A 7 13.92 27.23 -46.82
CA THR A 7 14.48 26.36 -45.79
C THR A 7 15.55 27.13 -45.01
N ALA A 8 15.31 27.37 -43.72
CA ALA A 8 16.33 27.92 -42.83
C ALA A 8 17.31 26.80 -42.45
N ASN A 9 18.56 26.93 -42.89
CA ASN A 9 19.66 26.09 -42.41
C ASN A 9 20.06 26.56 -41.01
N ILE A 10 19.52 25.92 -39.98
CA ILE A 10 20.00 26.10 -38.60
C ILE A 10 21.31 25.31 -38.48
N PRO A 11 22.44 25.95 -38.09
CA PRO A 11 23.67 25.22 -37.85
C PRO A 11 23.48 24.25 -36.67
N ASN A 12 23.80 22.97 -36.92
CA ASN A 12 23.85 21.93 -35.90
C ASN A 12 24.94 22.29 -34.87
N ASN A 13 24.53 22.92 -33.78
CA ASN A 13 25.40 23.12 -32.63
C ASN A 13 25.51 21.76 -31.92
N VAL A 14 26.58 21.02 -32.22
CA VAL A 14 26.88 19.74 -31.55
C VAL A 14 27.40 20.08 -30.15
N GLY A 15 26.47 20.26 -29.22
CA GLY A 15 26.78 20.28 -27.79
C GLY A 15 27.32 18.92 -27.32
N PRO A 16 28.01 18.87 -26.16
CA PRO A 16 28.59 17.64 -25.65
C PRO A 16 27.52 16.56 -25.48
N THR A 17 27.81 15.39 -26.04
CA THR A 17 26.99 14.18 -26.01
C THR A 17 26.51 13.88 -24.59
N GLU A 18 25.27 14.24 -24.28
CA GLU A 18 24.57 13.71 -23.10
C GLU A 18 24.49 12.19 -23.29
N GLN A 19 25.22 11.46 -22.43
CA GLN A 19 25.15 10.01 -22.38
C GLN A 19 23.72 9.63 -22.05
N SER A 20 23.00 9.16 -23.07
CA SER A 20 21.67 8.58 -22.89
C SER A 20 21.76 7.48 -21.84
N PRO A 21 20.97 7.53 -20.75
CA PRO A 21 21.02 6.50 -19.72
C PRO A 21 20.72 5.15 -20.37
N ALA A 22 21.56 4.16 -20.04
CA ALA A 22 21.51 2.82 -20.60
C ALA A 22 20.06 2.30 -20.61
N LYS A 23 19.57 1.92 -21.80
CA LYS A 23 18.25 1.29 -21.95
C LYS A 23 18.22 0.06 -21.04
N PRO A 24 17.22 -0.10 -20.16
CA PRO A 24 17.17 -1.27 -19.29
C PRO A 24 17.10 -2.52 -20.16
N VAL A 25 18.03 -3.45 -19.91
CA VAL A 25 18.08 -4.77 -20.52
C VAL A 25 16.75 -5.47 -20.20
N ARG A 26 15.91 -5.68 -21.23
CA ARG A 26 14.70 -6.48 -21.10
C ARG A 26 15.10 -7.93 -20.94
N VAL A 27 15.19 -8.39 -19.68
CA VAL A 27 15.28 -9.82 -19.37
C VAL A 27 13.96 -10.46 -19.81
N SER A 28 14.02 -11.27 -20.86
CA SER A 28 12.88 -12.04 -21.34
C SER A 28 12.64 -13.21 -20.38
N PHE A 29 11.78 -13.01 -19.38
CA PHE A 29 11.32 -14.09 -18.52
C PHE A 29 10.34 -15.00 -19.30
N PRO A 30 10.55 -16.33 -19.32
CA PRO A 30 9.62 -17.26 -19.95
C PRO A 30 8.49 -17.57 -18.97
N LEU A 31 7.45 -16.73 -18.94
CA LEU A 31 6.19 -17.07 -18.28
C LEU A 31 5.04 -17.03 -19.29
N PRO A 32 4.29 -18.14 -19.48
CA PRO A 32 3.19 -18.19 -20.43
C PRO A 32 2.01 -17.32 -19.93
N HIS A 33 1.78 -16.22 -20.64
CA HIS A 33 0.50 -15.53 -20.87
C HIS A 33 -0.45 -15.17 -19.71
N ARG A 34 -0.07 -15.24 -18.43
CA ARG A 34 -0.96 -14.90 -17.31
C ARG A 34 -1.44 -13.44 -17.26
N GLY A 35 -0.91 -12.56 -18.12
CA GLY A 35 -1.34 -11.17 -18.27
C GLY A 35 -2.02 -10.83 -19.59
N ARG A 36 -2.03 -11.73 -20.58
CA ARG A 36 -2.51 -11.39 -21.94
C ARG A 36 -4.02 -11.16 -21.95
N ASP A 37 -4.78 -12.03 -21.30
CA ASP A 37 -6.24 -11.91 -21.24
C ASP A 37 -6.66 -10.64 -20.50
N LYS A 38 -5.95 -10.29 -19.41
CA LYS A 38 -6.17 -9.04 -18.68
C LYS A 38 -5.89 -7.82 -19.54
N LEU A 39 -4.83 -7.85 -20.35
CA LEU A 39 -4.49 -6.77 -21.27
C LEU A 39 -5.51 -6.64 -22.42
N VAL A 40 -6.01 -7.77 -22.94
CA VAL A 40 -7.05 -7.82 -23.97
C VAL A 40 -8.36 -7.24 -23.41
N ALA A 41 -8.83 -7.74 -22.26
CA ALA A 41 -10.02 -7.23 -21.60
C ALA A 41 -9.94 -5.73 -21.29
N MET A 42 -8.77 -5.24 -20.85
CA MET A 42 -8.54 -3.81 -20.61
C MET A 42 -8.60 -2.99 -21.90
N ARG A 43 -8.02 -3.51 -23.00
CA ARG A 43 -8.06 -2.86 -24.31
C ARG A 43 -9.50 -2.79 -24.83
N ASP A 44 -10.26 -3.86 -24.71
CA ASP A 44 -11.65 -3.93 -25.17
C ASP A 44 -12.54 -2.98 -24.37
N ALA A 45 -12.35 -2.91 -23.05
CA ALA A 45 -13.05 -1.94 -22.20
C ALA A 45 -12.72 -0.49 -22.57
N ASN A 46 -11.45 -0.18 -22.83
CA ASN A 46 -11.04 1.17 -23.27
C ASN A 46 -11.62 1.50 -24.67
N ARG A 47 -11.60 0.54 -25.60
CA ARG A 47 -12.20 0.69 -26.93
C ARG A 47 -13.70 0.99 -26.83
N LYS A 48 -14.43 0.25 -25.99
CA LYS A 48 -15.87 0.44 -25.77
C LYS A 48 -16.16 1.87 -25.27
N LYS A 49 -15.41 2.36 -24.28
CA LYS A 49 -15.57 3.73 -23.74
C LYS A 49 -15.36 4.83 -24.78
N VAL A 50 -14.43 4.62 -25.72
CA VAL A 50 -14.17 5.59 -26.78
C VAL A 50 -15.27 5.56 -27.86
N LEU A 51 -15.71 4.37 -28.27
CA LEU A 51 -16.71 4.22 -29.33
C LEU A 51 -18.13 4.57 -28.88
N GLU A 52 -18.47 4.29 -27.62
CA GLU A 52 -19.79 4.55 -27.04
C GLU A 52 -19.87 5.89 -26.31
N ALA A 53 -18.90 6.79 -26.54
CA ALA A 53 -18.88 8.10 -25.88
C ALA A 53 -20.11 8.93 -26.28
N PRO A 54 -20.94 9.39 -25.31
CA PRO A 54 -22.21 10.07 -25.59
C PRO A 54 -22.03 11.50 -26.13
N SER A 55 -20.82 12.08 -26.03
CA SER A 55 -20.53 13.40 -26.55
C SER A 55 -19.07 13.53 -26.98
N ARG A 56 -18.80 14.49 -27.86
CA ARG A 56 -17.44 14.82 -28.33
C ARG A 56 -16.50 15.18 -27.17
N ALA A 57 -17.00 15.84 -26.13
CA ALA A 57 -16.21 16.20 -24.95
C ALA A 57 -15.77 14.95 -24.17
N VAL A 58 -16.67 13.97 -23.99
CA VAL A 58 -16.37 12.71 -23.30
C VAL A 58 -15.38 11.87 -24.12
N PHE A 59 -15.56 11.83 -25.44
CA PHE A 59 -14.63 11.18 -26.37
C PHE A 59 -13.20 11.70 -26.20
N TRP A 60 -13.02 13.03 -26.28
CA TRP A 60 -11.69 13.63 -26.15
C TRP A 60 -11.09 13.49 -24.75
N LYS A 61 -11.93 13.50 -23.70
CA LYS A 61 -11.47 13.24 -22.33
C LYS A 61 -10.90 11.82 -22.18
N GLU A 62 -11.55 10.82 -22.76
CA GLU A 62 -11.09 9.44 -22.69
C GLU A 62 -9.84 9.21 -23.56
N ILE A 63 -9.79 9.80 -24.76
CA ILE A 63 -8.59 9.79 -25.60
C ILE A 63 -7.41 10.43 -24.86
N LYS A 64 -7.62 11.59 -24.24
CA LYS A 64 -6.58 12.28 -23.47
C LYS A 64 -6.11 11.44 -22.29
N ARG A 65 -7.02 10.80 -21.55
CA ARG A 65 -6.68 9.87 -20.45
C ARG A 65 -5.83 8.68 -20.92
N LEU A 66 -6.05 8.19 -22.14
CA LEU A 66 -5.34 7.04 -22.71
C LEU A 66 -4.00 7.42 -23.34
N ALA A 67 -3.90 8.62 -23.93
CA ALA A 67 -2.74 9.09 -24.69
C ALA A 67 -1.75 9.88 -23.83
N ASP A 68 -2.24 10.61 -22.83
CA ASP A 68 -1.38 11.39 -21.95
C ASP A 68 -0.48 10.46 -21.13
N PRO A 69 0.81 10.80 -20.97
CA PRO A 69 1.68 10.06 -20.07
C PRO A 69 1.06 10.06 -18.67
N LYS A 70 1.00 8.88 -18.04
CA LYS A 70 0.58 8.77 -16.65
C LYS A 70 1.44 9.74 -15.82
N PRO A 71 0.86 10.63 -15.01
CA PRO A 71 1.65 11.53 -14.18
C PRO A 71 2.62 10.70 -13.37
N ALA A 72 3.90 11.11 -13.40
CA ALA A 72 4.92 10.46 -12.60
C ALA A 72 4.47 10.50 -11.13
N PRO A 73 4.63 9.41 -10.37
CA PRO A 73 4.44 9.48 -8.93
C PRO A 73 5.34 10.59 -8.39
N ILE A 74 4.80 11.42 -7.49
CA ILE A 74 5.60 12.45 -6.84
C ILE A 74 6.66 11.71 -6.03
N SER A 75 7.91 11.84 -6.45
CA SER A 75 9.05 11.22 -5.78
C SER A 75 9.45 12.11 -4.62
N VAL A 76 8.78 11.92 -3.48
CA VAL A 76 9.19 12.53 -2.21
C VAL A 76 10.15 11.58 -1.49
N THR A 77 11.16 12.15 -0.83
CA THR A 77 12.05 11.39 0.04
C THR A 77 11.36 11.06 1.36
N ALA A 78 11.87 10.05 2.07
CA ALA A 78 11.37 9.71 3.40
C ALA A 78 11.55 10.87 4.39
N ASP A 79 12.62 11.66 4.23
CA ASP A 79 12.91 12.81 5.07
C ASP A 79 11.92 13.96 4.85
N GLU A 80 11.52 14.23 3.60
CA GLU A 80 10.46 15.22 3.29
C GLU A 80 9.10 14.81 3.86
N LEU A 81 8.82 13.50 3.88
CA LEU A 81 7.61 12.97 4.49
C LEU A 81 7.64 13.06 6.01
N LYS A 82 8.81 12.87 6.63
CA LYS A 82 8.99 12.87 8.08
C LYS A 82 8.40 14.12 8.73
N GLU A 83 8.72 15.31 8.23
CA GLU A 83 8.21 16.56 8.81
C GLU A 83 6.68 16.68 8.76
N VAL A 84 6.07 16.21 7.66
CA VAL A 84 4.62 16.23 7.50
C VAL A 84 3.96 15.21 8.42
N PHE A 85 4.57 14.03 8.55
CA PHE A 85 4.08 12.98 9.43
C PHE A 85 4.24 13.34 10.90
N GLU A 86 5.37 13.88 11.34
CA GLU A 86 5.58 14.27 12.74
C GLU A 86 4.61 15.35 13.20
N LYS A 87 4.22 16.28 12.32
CA LYS A 87 3.19 17.30 12.63
C LYS A 87 1.77 16.74 12.70
N ARG A 88 1.52 15.58 12.08
CA ARG A 88 0.18 14.95 11.96
C ARG A 88 -0.01 13.75 12.88
N LEU A 89 1.07 13.05 13.18
CA LEU A 89 1.17 12.22 14.37
C LEU A 89 0.93 13.20 15.50
N ASN A 90 -0.15 13.02 16.24
CA ASN A 90 -0.36 13.70 17.50
C ASN A 90 0.23 12.77 18.57
N PRO A 91 1.59 12.66 18.71
CA PRO A 91 2.14 11.74 19.67
C PRO A 91 1.72 12.22 21.07
N PRO A 92 1.28 11.32 21.95
CA PRO A 92 1.03 11.70 23.32
C PRO A 92 2.35 12.16 23.95
N GLU A 93 2.33 13.28 24.69
CA GLU A 93 3.52 13.82 25.39
C GLU A 93 4.13 12.79 26.34
N VAL A 94 3.28 11.94 26.90
CA VAL A 94 3.65 10.79 27.72
C VAL A 94 3.09 9.55 27.05
N LEU A 95 3.98 8.64 26.63
CA LEU A 95 3.56 7.33 26.15
C LEU A 95 2.78 6.62 27.26
N PRO A 96 1.59 6.07 26.97
CA PRO A 96 0.87 5.31 27.98
C PRO A 96 1.75 4.14 28.48
N PRO A 97 1.69 3.77 29.77
CA PRO A 97 2.55 2.72 30.35
C PRO A 97 2.50 1.38 29.61
N GLN A 98 1.38 1.06 28.94
CA GLN A 98 1.28 -0.13 28.09
C GLN A 98 2.19 -0.13 26.85
N PHE A 99 2.69 1.02 26.42
CA PHE A 99 3.67 1.17 25.34
C PHE A 99 5.12 1.27 25.83
N ASP A 100 5.35 1.13 27.14
CA ASP A 100 6.70 1.01 27.68
C ASP A 100 7.32 -0.32 27.25
N SER A 101 8.38 -0.23 26.44
CA SER A 101 9.13 -1.39 25.95
C SER A 101 9.72 -2.24 27.07
N ALA A 102 10.06 -1.63 28.22
CA ALA A 102 10.57 -2.36 29.39
C ALA A 102 9.44 -3.16 30.03
N GLN A 103 8.29 -2.53 30.27
CA GLN A 103 7.10 -3.21 30.79
C GLN A 103 6.63 -4.33 29.87
N HIS A 104 6.67 -4.13 28.55
CA HIS A 104 6.33 -5.18 27.59
C HIS A 104 7.27 -6.40 27.70
N LYS A 105 8.59 -6.17 27.88
CA LYS A 105 9.55 -7.26 28.09
C LYS A 105 9.27 -8.02 29.38
N ILE A 106 8.99 -7.29 30.47
CA ILE A 106 8.63 -7.88 31.77
C ILE A 106 7.36 -8.73 31.63
N ASN A 107 6.31 -8.18 31.03
CA ASN A 107 5.04 -8.89 30.83
C ASN A 107 5.24 -10.16 29.98
N LYS A 108 6.10 -10.12 28.96
CA LYS A 108 6.41 -11.29 28.13
C LYS A 108 7.16 -12.38 28.90
N ILE A 109 8.07 -12.00 29.78
CA ILE A 109 8.76 -12.96 30.67
C ILE A 109 7.74 -13.58 31.62
N LEU A 110 6.92 -12.74 32.26
CA LEU A 110 5.87 -13.19 33.19
C LEU A 110 4.88 -14.13 32.53
N SER A 111 4.44 -13.84 31.30
CA SER A 111 3.54 -14.72 30.57
C SER A 111 4.16 -16.07 30.24
N THR A 112 5.47 -16.13 30.04
CA THR A 112 6.18 -17.39 29.78
C THR A 112 6.33 -18.23 31.05
N SER A 113 6.31 -17.59 32.23
CA SER A 113 6.35 -18.27 33.53
C SER A 113 4.98 -18.61 34.11
N MET A 114 3.88 -18.24 33.46
CA MET A 114 2.56 -18.63 33.94
C MET A 114 2.34 -20.13 33.72
N PRO A 115 1.78 -20.85 34.70
CA PRO A 115 1.45 -22.26 34.53
C PRO A 115 0.32 -22.45 33.51
N ASP A 116 0.34 -23.58 32.81
CA ASP A 116 -0.68 -23.94 31.79
C ASP A 116 -2.08 -24.13 32.38
N GLN A 117 -2.17 -24.34 33.70
CA GLN A 117 -3.40 -24.45 34.47
C GLN A 117 -3.34 -23.54 35.69
N THR A 118 -4.39 -22.77 35.91
CA THR A 118 -4.56 -22.00 37.14
C THR A 118 -5.15 -22.90 38.23
N GLU A 119 -4.29 -23.36 39.15
CA GLU A 119 -4.73 -24.03 40.37
C GLU A 119 -5.05 -22.98 41.44
N ASP A 120 -6.21 -23.13 42.08
CA ASP A 120 -6.56 -22.30 43.23
C ASP A 120 -5.91 -22.88 44.49
N THR A 121 -4.86 -22.20 44.95
CA THR A 121 -4.15 -22.59 46.16
C THR A 121 -4.68 -21.88 47.41
N THR A 122 -5.77 -21.11 47.32
CA THR A 122 -6.32 -20.45 48.51
C THR A 122 -7.04 -21.44 49.43
N PRO A 123 -6.94 -21.30 50.75
CA PRO A 123 -7.66 -22.15 51.71
C PRO A 123 -9.18 -22.17 51.50
N GLU A 124 -9.72 -21.10 50.96
CA GLU A 124 -11.15 -20.88 50.77
C GLU A 124 -11.71 -21.46 49.46
N GLY A 125 -10.85 -21.80 48.48
CA GLY A 125 -11.25 -22.37 47.20
C GLY A 125 -12.24 -21.48 46.43
N PHE A 126 -11.84 -20.24 46.13
CA PHE A 126 -12.68 -19.26 45.42
C PHE A 126 -13.02 -19.68 43.99
N PHE A 127 -12.16 -20.45 43.34
CA PHE A 127 -12.38 -20.94 41.98
C PHE A 127 -12.84 -22.39 42.00
N THR A 128 -14.00 -22.65 41.40
CA THR A 128 -14.58 -24.00 41.37
C THR A 128 -13.81 -24.95 40.45
N HIS A 129 -13.13 -24.44 39.43
CA HIS A 129 -12.40 -25.24 38.44
C HIS A 129 -11.15 -24.51 37.94
N ALA A 130 -10.11 -25.28 37.63
CA ALA A 130 -8.91 -24.76 36.95
C ALA A 130 -9.25 -24.30 35.54
N TRP A 131 -8.77 -23.13 35.14
CA TRP A 131 -8.98 -22.62 33.79
C TRP A 131 -7.84 -23.07 32.88
N THR A 132 -8.20 -23.53 31.69
CA THR A 132 -7.23 -23.89 30.65
C THR A 132 -7.18 -22.83 29.55
N GLU A 133 -6.13 -22.85 28.73
CA GLU A 133 -6.03 -21.98 27.56
C GLU A 133 -7.22 -22.15 26.59
N ASN A 134 -7.78 -23.36 26.50
CA ASN A 134 -8.97 -23.65 25.68
C ASN A 134 -10.21 -22.91 26.20
N ASP A 135 -10.39 -22.83 27.52
CA ASP A 135 -11.49 -22.08 28.13
C ASP A 135 -11.34 -20.58 27.85
N MET A 136 -10.10 -20.07 27.84
CA MET A 136 -9.81 -18.72 27.41
C MET A 136 -10.08 -18.46 25.94
N GLY A 137 -9.78 -19.41 25.07
CA GLY A 137 -10.15 -19.36 23.66
C GLY A 137 -11.67 -19.27 23.47
N ARG A 138 -12.43 -20.09 24.20
CA ARG A 138 -13.90 -20.09 24.18
C ARG A 138 -14.47 -18.75 24.66
N LEU A 139 -13.96 -18.21 25.76
CA LEU A 139 -14.41 -16.92 26.28
C LEU A 139 -14.12 -15.78 25.29
N LYS A 140 -12.89 -15.72 24.74
CA LYS A 140 -12.53 -14.70 23.74
C LYS A 140 -13.43 -14.77 22.51
N ASN A 141 -13.75 -15.98 22.05
CA ASN A 141 -14.68 -16.17 20.94
C ASN A 141 -16.10 -15.71 21.30
N HIS A 142 -16.57 -16.03 22.51
CA HIS A 142 -17.87 -15.58 23.00
C HIS A 142 -17.94 -14.04 23.05
N ILE A 143 -16.95 -13.37 23.67
CA ILE A 143 -16.90 -11.90 23.73
C ILE A 143 -16.86 -11.30 22.32
N ARG A 144 -16.04 -11.85 21.42
CA ARG A 144 -15.96 -11.38 20.04
C ARG A 144 -17.30 -11.43 19.32
N ASN A 145 -18.07 -12.50 19.53
CA ASN A 145 -19.37 -12.70 18.88
C ASN A 145 -20.49 -11.83 19.49
N HIS A 146 -20.31 -11.30 20.70
CA HIS A 146 -21.37 -10.61 21.43
C HIS A 146 -21.05 -9.16 21.83
N SER A 147 -19.81 -8.70 21.68
CA SER A 147 -19.37 -7.38 22.20
C SER A 147 -18.81 -6.43 21.13
N LEU A 148 -18.67 -6.84 19.86
CA LEU A 148 -18.17 -5.99 18.78
C LEU A 148 -19.27 -5.28 17.95
N ASP A 149 -20.54 -5.44 18.33
CA ASP A 149 -21.69 -4.78 17.70
C ASP A 149 -22.31 -3.68 18.60
N SER A 150 -21.49 -2.88 19.29
CA SER A 150 -21.96 -1.68 20.02
C SER A 150 -21.06 -0.48 19.79
#